data_AF-A0A235C9V6-F1
#
_entry.id   AF-A0A235C9V6-F1
#
_cell.length_a   1.000
_cell.length_b   1.000
_cell.length_c   1.000
_cell.angle_alpha   90.00
_cell.angle_beta   90.00
_cell.angle_gamma   90.00
#
_symmetry.space_group_name_H-M   'P 1'
#
loop_
_entity.id
_entity.type
_entity.pdbx_description
1 polymer ?
#
loop_
_entity_poly.entity_id
_entity_poly.type
_entity_poly.pdbx_seq_one_letter_code
_entity_poly.pdbx_strand_id
1 'polypeptide(L)'
;MTELLPARLFAPLALTAVAALGLLVWVLKNGDLCPGQRRRISDGAMSVWAVFGLALMLGVEAGVSVTMLWLGGVTLAAGLGTVLYQARMQGKRSLDVSWHYPALILAVVYGALIGWRMGPGWALLAAGAGGCVFAHLIMVRARHRLQAFNVLLPLAGTAFGVIWLLALVVKAAGLSEPVQNAMVMPFVQVSAAVLLGALVWWLPLLRKEQTKPPVIAVATLLILGALTLGQGMIWHMAGNIS
;
A
#
# COMPACT_ATOMS: atom_id res chain seq x y z
N MET A 1 0.00 -23.88 7.98
CA MET A 1 -0.40 -22.81 7.04
C MET A 1 -0.03 -21.40 7.54
N THR A 2 0.23 -21.19 8.83
CA THR A 2 0.61 -19.90 9.44
C THR A 2 2.08 -19.49 9.22
N GLU A 3 2.99 -20.45 9.06
CA GLU A 3 4.44 -20.24 8.88
C GLU A 3 4.82 -19.35 7.67
N LEU A 4 3.96 -19.26 6.65
CA LEU A 4 4.21 -18.46 5.44
C LEU A 4 3.49 -17.11 5.44
N LEU A 5 2.71 -16.81 6.48
CA LEU A 5 1.94 -15.57 6.55
C LEU A 5 2.85 -14.32 6.60
N PRO A 6 3.95 -14.29 7.39
CA PRO A 6 4.85 -13.14 7.40
C PRO A 6 5.46 -12.85 6.01
N ALA A 7 5.87 -13.89 5.29
CA ALA A 7 6.44 -13.75 3.95
C ALA A 7 5.43 -13.22 2.91
N ARG A 8 4.14 -13.59 3.05
CA ARG A 8 3.06 -13.11 2.17
C ARG A 8 2.63 -11.67 2.46
N LEU A 9 2.75 -11.23 3.72
CA LEU A 9 2.36 -9.88 4.16
C LEU A 9 3.47 -8.84 3.96
N PHE A 10 4.73 -9.24 4.11
CA PHE A 10 5.89 -8.34 4.08
C PHE A 10 5.88 -7.38 2.87
N ALA A 11 5.92 -7.93 1.65
CA ALA A 11 6.04 -7.12 0.44
C ALA A 11 4.80 -6.25 0.16
N PRO A 12 3.56 -6.78 0.19
CA PRO A 12 2.36 -5.96 0.02
C PRO A 12 2.24 -4.79 0.99
N LEU A 13 2.52 -4.99 2.28
CA LEU A 13 2.41 -3.93 3.29
C LEU A 13 3.50 -2.87 3.11
N ALA A 14 4.74 -3.29 2.87
CA ALA A 14 5.84 -2.36 2.62
C ALA A 14 5.57 -1.50 1.38
N LEU A 15 5.19 -2.12 0.26
CA LEU A 15 4.90 -1.42 -1.00
C LEU A 15 3.69 -0.48 -0.88
N THR A 16 2.64 -0.90 -0.16
CA THR A 16 1.49 -0.05 0.18
C THR A 16 1.94 1.20 0.93
N ALA A 17 2.76 1.04 1.98
CA ALA A 17 3.23 2.17 2.77
C ALA A 17 4.12 3.12 1.96
N VAL A 18 5.06 2.58 1.17
CA VAL A 18 5.95 3.38 0.30
C VAL A 18 5.14 4.18 -0.72
N ALA A 19 4.22 3.55 -1.44
CA ALA A 19 3.40 4.23 -2.45
C ALA A 19 2.44 5.24 -1.84
N ALA A 20 1.83 4.91 -0.69
CA ALA A 20 0.99 5.85 0.03
C ALA A 20 1.80 7.08 0.49
N LEU A 21 3.02 6.89 1.01
CA LEU A 21 3.90 8.01 1.37
C LEU A 21 4.19 8.90 0.16
N GLY A 22 4.54 8.31 -0.99
CA GLY A 22 4.79 9.04 -2.23
C GLY A 22 3.59 9.88 -2.66
N LEU A 23 2.39 9.29 -2.64
CA LEU A 23 1.14 10.00 -2.96
C LEU A 23 0.85 11.13 -1.97
N LEU A 24 1.01 10.90 -0.66
CA LEU A 24 0.77 11.91 0.36
C LEU A 24 1.77 13.07 0.25
N VAL A 25 3.06 12.79 0.04
CA VAL A 25 4.07 13.85 -0.17
C VAL A 25 3.80 14.62 -1.46
N TRP A 26 3.36 13.93 -2.53
CA TRP A 26 2.96 14.59 -3.78
C TRP A 26 1.75 15.53 -3.57
N VAL A 27 0.75 15.09 -2.81
CA VAL A 27 -0.42 15.91 -2.42
C VAL A 27 0.01 17.07 -1.52
N LEU A 28 0.93 16.86 -0.60
CA LEU A 28 1.49 17.93 0.24
C LEU A 28 2.28 18.95 -0.59
N LYS A 29 2.93 18.53 -1.68
CA LYS A 29 3.70 19.44 -2.54
C LYS A 29 2.79 20.25 -3.47
N ASN A 30 1.85 19.59 -4.14
CA ASN A 30 1.11 20.15 -5.26
C ASN A 30 -0.37 20.45 -4.98
N GLY A 31 -0.90 20.00 -3.84
CA GLY A 31 -2.30 20.21 -3.48
C GLY A 31 -2.52 21.57 -2.82
N ASP A 32 -3.58 22.27 -3.26
CA ASP A 32 -4.10 23.47 -2.61
C ASP A 32 -4.74 23.11 -1.26
N LEU A 33 -3.89 22.94 -0.24
CA LEU A 33 -4.28 22.51 1.09
C LEU A 33 -4.27 23.68 2.07
N CYS A 34 -5.37 23.85 2.83
CA CYS A 34 -5.37 24.77 3.95
C CYS A 34 -4.36 24.29 5.03
N PRO A 35 -3.74 25.19 5.83
CA PRO A 35 -2.74 24.81 6.84
C PRO A 35 -3.21 23.71 7.81
N GLY A 36 -4.49 23.76 8.21
CA GLY A 36 -5.08 22.72 9.06
C GLY A 36 -5.25 21.35 8.39
N GLN A 37 -5.47 21.30 7.07
CA GLN A 37 -5.52 20.05 6.31
C GLN A 37 -4.11 19.48 6.12
N ARG A 38 -3.15 20.33 5.77
CA ARG A 38 -1.73 19.98 5.66
C ARG A 38 -1.25 19.28 6.93
N ARG A 39 -1.48 19.89 8.11
CA ARG A 39 -1.12 19.27 9.40
C ARG A 39 -1.75 17.89 9.59
N ARG A 40 -3.06 17.73 9.35
CA ARG A 40 -3.75 16.44 9.53
C ARG A 40 -3.26 15.36 8.58
N ILE A 41 -2.89 15.71 7.34
CA ILE A 41 -2.28 14.79 6.38
C ILE A 41 -0.89 14.37 6.87
N SER A 42 -0.05 15.34 7.27
CA SER A 42 1.28 15.04 7.79
C SER A 42 1.25 14.24 9.10
N ASP A 43 0.30 14.49 9.99
CA ASP A 43 0.07 13.66 11.19
C ASP A 43 -0.37 12.23 10.79
N GLY A 44 -1.11 12.11 9.70
CA GLY A 44 -1.48 10.84 9.07
C GLY A 44 -0.29 10.02 8.56
N ALA A 45 0.86 10.64 8.29
CA ALA A 45 2.08 9.93 7.92
C ALA A 45 2.56 8.97 9.03
N MET A 46 2.18 9.21 10.29
CA MET A 46 2.43 8.28 11.38
C MET A 46 1.81 6.89 11.11
N SER A 47 0.60 6.86 10.55
CA SER A 47 -0.06 5.59 10.18
C SER A 47 0.70 4.88 9.05
N VAL A 48 1.30 5.64 8.14
CA VAL A 48 2.13 5.09 7.06
C VAL A 48 3.40 4.44 7.60
N TRP A 49 4.09 5.13 8.50
CA TRP A 49 5.28 4.59 9.15
C TRP A 49 4.97 3.42 10.09
N ALA A 50 3.79 3.40 10.71
CA ALA A 50 3.34 2.26 11.51
C ALA A 50 3.13 1.00 10.63
N VAL A 51 2.47 1.14 9.47
CA VAL A 51 2.31 0.03 8.52
C VAL A 51 3.66 -0.41 7.95
N PHE A 52 4.55 0.53 7.63
CA PHE A 52 5.91 0.22 7.20
C PHE A 52 6.71 -0.54 8.27
N GLY A 53 6.62 -0.10 9.53
CA GLY A 53 7.27 -0.76 10.67
C GLY A 53 6.73 -2.17 10.90
N LEU A 54 5.41 -2.36 10.82
CA LEU A 54 4.80 -3.69 10.86
C LEU A 54 5.32 -4.58 9.71
N ALA A 55 5.43 -4.04 8.50
CA ALA A 55 6.01 -4.76 7.38
C ALA A 55 7.46 -5.19 7.70
N LEU A 56 8.30 -4.32 8.27
CA LEU A 56 9.66 -4.68 8.65
C LEU A 56 9.71 -5.79 9.69
N MET A 57 8.85 -5.76 10.72
CA MET A 57 8.77 -6.83 11.72
C MET A 57 8.43 -8.17 11.07
N LEU A 58 7.46 -8.19 10.15
CA LEU A 58 7.12 -9.38 9.37
C LEU A 58 8.28 -9.81 8.44
N GLY A 59 9.08 -8.86 7.96
CA GLY A 59 10.29 -9.14 7.18
C GLY A 59 11.37 -9.85 8.01
N VAL A 60 11.50 -9.52 9.29
CA VAL A 60 12.40 -10.24 10.21
C VAL A 60 11.95 -11.68 10.37
N GLU A 61 10.66 -11.91 10.63
CA GLU A 61 10.09 -13.26 10.75
C GLU A 61 10.18 -14.05 9.44
N ALA A 62 10.04 -13.37 8.29
CA ALA A 62 10.15 -13.97 6.97
C ALA A 62 11.60 -14.25 6.52
N GLY A 63 12.61 -13.94 7.34
CA GLY A 63 14.02 -14.19 7.01
C GLY A 63 14.56 -13.30 5.88
N VAL A 64 14.04 -12.08 5.73
CA VAL A 64 14.54 -11.12 4.73
C VAL A 64 16.02 -10.80 5.00
N SER A 65 16.81 -10.65 3.94
CA SER A 65 18.24 -10.34 4.02
C SER A 65 18.56 -9.16 4.95
N VAL A 66 19.60 -9.32 5.78
CA VAL A 66 20.05 -8.31 6.76
C VAL A 66 20.25 -6.93 6.16
N THR A 67 20.76 -6.83 4.93
CA THR A 67 20.96 -5.56 4.22
C THR A 67 19.64 -4.82 3.93
N MET A 68 18.61 -5.54 3.51
CA MET A 68 17.26 -4.98 3.35
C MET A 68 16.68 -4.54 4.69
N LEU A 69 16.81 -5.36 5.74
CA LEU A 69 16.31 -5.00 7.06
C LEU A 69 17.01 -3.75 7.62
N TRP A 70 18.33 -3.62 7.42
CA TRP A 70 19.07 -2.41 7.77
C TRP A 70 18.56 -1.18 7.03
N LEU A 71 18.43 -1.25 5.70
CA LEU A 71 17.90 -0.13 4.91
C LEU A 71 16.48 0.22 5.33
N GLY A 72 15.63 -0.78 5.56
CA GLY A 72 14.28 -0.61 6.07
C GLY A 72 14.28 0.08 7.43
N GLY A 73 15.13 -0.36 8.36
CA GLY A 73 15.28 0.23 9.69
C GLY A 73 15.72 1.69 9.64
N VAL A 74 16.72 2.03 8.80
CA VAL A 74 17.16 3.42 8.57
C VAL A 74 16.02 4.26 7.97
N THR A 75 15.28 3.71 7.01
CA THR A 75 14.11 4.37 6.40
C THR A 75 13.05 4.68 7.46
N LEU A 76 12.70 3.69 8.29
CA LEU A 76 11.72 3.85 9.36
C LEU A 76 12.18 4.88 10.41
N ALA A 77 13.46 4.83 10.81
CA ALA A 77 14.02 5.77 11.77
C ALA A 77 13.97 7.22 11.25
N ALA A 78 14.34 7.43 9.98
CA ALA A 78 14.23 8.74 9.33
C ALA A 78 12.77 9.22 9.28
N GLY A 79 11.85 8.33 8.88
CA GLY A 79 10.42 8.60 8.82
C GLY A 79 9.81 8.98 10.18
N LEU A 80 10.04 8.15 11.20
CA LEU A 80 9.59 8.42 12.57
C LEU A 80 10.22 9.70 13.14
N GLY A 81 11.48 9.98 12.81
CA GLY A 81 12.15 11.23 13.19
C GLY A 81 11.37 12.46 12.70
N THR A 82 10.90 12.45 11.44
CA THR A 82 10.09 13.57 10.91
C THR A 82 8.76 13.74 11.65
N VAL A 83 8.09 12.63 11.96
CA VAL A 83 6.79 12.65 12.66
C VAL A 83 6.96 13.11 14.12
N LEU A 84 7.98 12.61 14.81
CA LEU A 84 8.28 13.00 16.20
C LEU A 84 8.69 14.47 16.28
N TYR A 85 9.48 14.95 15.31
CA TYR A 85 9.84 16.36 15.24
C TYR A 85 8.61 17.25 15.00
N GLN A 86 7.71 16.84 14.10
CA GLN A 86 6.43 17.52 13.90
C GLN A 86 5.57 17.54 15.17
N ALA A 87 5.51 16.44 15.91
CA ALA A 87 4.72 16.36 17.15
C ALA A 87 5.20 17.32 18.24
N ARG A 88 6.48 17.72 18.21
CA ARG A 88 7.06 18.71 19.15
C ARG A 88 6.76 20.16 18.75
N MET A 89 6.29 20.41 17.52
CA MET A 89 5.98 21.78 17.10
C MET A 89 4.69 22.28 17.77
N GLN A 90 4.82 23.41 18.47
CA GLN A 90 3.72 24.11 19.13
C GLN A 90 2.85 24.88 18.12
N GLY A 91 1.54 24.90 18.33
CA GLY A 91 0.57 25.60 17.47
C GLY A 91 0.20 24.85 16.19
N LYS A 92 -0.64 25.42 15.32
CA LYS A 92 -1.14 24.81 14.06
C LYS A 92 -0.09 24.72 12.94
N ARG A 93 1.21 24.75 13.27
CA ARG A 93 2.30 24.70 12.30
C ARG A 93 2.52 23.25 11.85
N SER A 94 2.74 23.08 10.55
CA SER A 94 3.13 21.80 9.93
C SER A 94 4.56 21.93 9.41
N LEU A 95 5.30 20.83 9.38
CA LEU A 95 6.60 20.82 8.72
C LEU A 95 6.47 21.17 7.24
N ASP A 96 7.52 21.80 6.72
CA ASP A 96 7.65 21.97 5.29
C ASP A 96 7.82 20.61 4.59
N VAL A 97 7.37 20.52 3.33
CA VAL A 97 7.41 19.28 2.54
C VAL A 97 8.84 18.75 2.41
N SER A 98 9.82 19.65 2.36
CA SER A 98 11.24 19.29 2.23
C SER A 98 11.74 18.31 3.29
N TRP A 99 11.19 18.37 4.50
CA TRP A 99 11.55 17.46 5.60
C TRP A 99 11.12 16.01 5.35
N HIS A 100 10.12 15.78 4.49
CA HIS A 100 9.68 14.43 4.14
C HIS A 100 10.51 13.81 3.01
N TYR A 101 11.29 14.58 2.25
CA TYR A 101 12.03 14.05 1.09
C TYR A 101 13.11 13.03 1.45
N PRO A 102 13.94 13.18 2.50
CA PRO A 102 14.94 12.18 2.83
C PRO A 102 14.32 10.81 3.13
N ALA A 103 13.26 10.79 3.96
CA ALA A 103 12.55 9.57 4.30
C ALA A 103 11.81 8.99 3.07
N LEU A 104 11.26 9.83 2.20
CA LEU A 104 10.63 9.39 0.95
C LEU A 104 11.66 8.74 0.00
N ILE A 105 12.83 9.35 -0.19
CA ILE A 105 13.88 8.82 -1.07
C ILE A 105 14.30 7.43 -0.58
N LEU A 106 14.56 7.29 0.72
CA LEU A 106 14.90 6.00 1.32
C LEU A 106 13.78 4.97 1.14
N ALA A 107 12.53 5.37 1.35
CA ALA A 107 11.36 4.52 1.16
C ALA A 107 11.20 4.06 -0.29
N VAL A 108 11.41 4.95 -1.26
CA VAL A 108 11.36 4.62 -2.69
C VAL A 108 12.48 3.67 -3.08
N VAL A 109 13.72 3.90 -2.60
CA VAL A 109 14.84 2.97 -2.82
C VAL A 109 14.52 1.59 -2.24
N TYR A 110 13.98 1.55 -1.02
CA TYR A 110 13.56 0.30 -0.38
C TYR A 110 12.44 -0.42 -1.17
N GLY A 111 11.41 0.32 -1.62
CA GLY A 111 10.34 -0.20 -2.45
C GLY A 111 10.84 -0.72 -3.80
N ALA A 112 11.79 -0.02 -4.43
CA ALA A 112 12.42 -0.45 -5.68
C ALA A 112 13.21 -1.76 -5.50
N LEU A 113 13.91 -1.92 -4.36
CA LEU A 113 14.61 -3.17 -4.05
C LEU A 113 13.65 -4.34 -3.81
N ILE A 114 12.53 -4.12 -3.12
CA ILE A 114 11.46 -5.12 -3.02
C ILE A 114 10.93 -5.45 -4.41
N GLY A 115 10.70 -4.45 -5.25
CA GLY A 115 10.21 -4.63 -6.61
C GLY A 115 11.17 -5.40 -7.50
N TRP A 116 12.47 -5.18 -7.36
CA TRP A 116 13.48 -5.96 -8.07
C TRP A 116 13.45 -7.45 -7.69
N ARG A 117 13.24 -7.76 -6.40
CA ARG A 117 13.17 -9.14 -5.89
C ARG A 117 11.85 -9.84 -6.24
N MET A 118 10.73 -9.12 -6.15
CA MET A 118 9.38 -9.65 -6.39
C MET A 118 9.02 -9.71 -7.88
N GLY A 119 9.70 -8.93 -8.71
CA GLY A 119 9.31 -8.65 -10.10
C GLY A 119 8.72 -7.24 -10.22
N PRO A 120 9.30 -6.34 -11.03
CA PRO A 120 8.90 -4.93 -11.08
C PRO A 120 7.42 -4.72 -11.38
N GLY A 121 6.85 -5.53 -12.27
CA GLY A 121 5.42 -5.48 -12.60
C GLY A 121 4.54 -5.80 -11.41
N TRP A 122 4.79 -6.91 -10.70
CA TRP A 122 4.01 -7.29 -9.52
C TRP A 122 4.08 -6.25 -8.41
N ALA A 123 5.26 -5.71 -8.17
CA ALA A 123 5.45 -4.69 -7.16
C ALA A 123 4.75 -3.38 -7.51
N LEU A 124 4.77 -2.96 -8.78
CA LEU A 124 4.04 -1.77 -9.23
C LEU A 124 2.53 -1.93 -9.03
N LEU A 125 1.97 -3.10 -9.36
CA LEU A 125 0.54 -3.37 -9.22
C LEU A 125 0.14 -3.41 -7.73
N ALA A 126 0.94 -4.04 -6.87
CA ALA A 126 0.70 -4.07 -5.43
C ALA A 126 0.83 -2.67 -4.79
N ALA A 127 1.91 -1.94 -5.13
CA ALA A 127 2.14 -0.57 -4.70
C ALA A 127 1.02 0.36 -5.16
N GLY A 128 0.57 0.23 -6.41
CA GLY A 128 -0.48 1.05 -6.99
C GLY A 128 -1.83 0.83 -6.31
N ALA A 129 -2.29 -0.42 -6.20
CA ALA A 129 -3.56 -0.75 -5.56
C ALA A 129 -3.58 -0.40 -4.07
N GLY A 130 -2.56 -0.87 -3.32
CA GLY A 130 -2.45 -0.64 -1.88
C GLY A 130 -2.17 0.82 -1.54
N GLY A 131 -1.22 1.44 -2.24
CA GLY A 131 -0.86 2.84 -2.03
C GLY A 131 -2.03 3.79 -2.27
N CYS A 132 -2.80 3.58 -3.33
CA CYS A 132 -3.96 4.43 -3.63
C CYS A 132 -5.04 4.32 -2.53
N VAL A 133 -5.40 3.10 -2.10
CA VAL A 133 -6.46 2.92 -1.10
C VAL A 133 -6.04 3.46 0.26
N PHE A 134 -4.78 3.24 0.63
CA PHE A 134 -4.26 3.68 1.92
C PHE A 134 -4.03 5.19 1.96
N ALA A 135 -3.51 5.81 0.89
CA ALA A 135 -3.42 7.26 0.77
C ALA A 135 -4.82 7.89 0.83
N HIS A 136 -5.82 7.31 0.17
CA HIS A 136 -7.20 7.78 0.21
C HIS A 136 -7.76 7.72 1.64
N LEU A 137 -7.51 6.64 2.39
CA LEU A 137 -7.92 6.53 3.80
C LEU A 137 -7.37 7.68 4.64
N ILE A 138 -6.07 7.98 4.50
CA ILE A 138 -5.41 9.05 5.24
C ILE A 138 -5.98 10.42 4.86
N MET A 139 -6.19 10.67 3.56
CA MET A 139 -6.77 11.93 3.10
C MET A 139 -8.20 12.15 3.62
N VAL A 140 -9.04 11.10 3.61
CA VAL A 140 -10.42 11.16 4.12
C VAL A 140 -10.42 11.40 5.63
N ARG A 141 -9.53 10.76 6.39
CA ARG A 141 -9.33 11.06 7.83
C ARG A 141 -8.89 12.51 8.06
N ALA A 142 -8.07 13.07 7.17
CA ALA A 142 -7.64 14.46 7.23
C ALA A 142 -8.70 15.48 6.76
N ARG A 143 -9.89 15.00 6.34
CA ARG A 143 -10.98 15.81 5.78
C ARG A 143 -10.49 16.69 4.62
N HIS A 144 -9.83 16.08 3.63
CA HIS A 144 -9.39 16.79 2.43
C HIS A 144 -10.60 17.39 1.68
N ARG A 145 -10.37 18.49 0.95
CA ARG A 145 -11.38 19.15 0.09
C ARG A 145 -11.18 18.83 -1.40
N LEU A 146 -10.13 18.10 -1.73
CA LEU A 146 -9.73 17.80 -3.10
C LEU A 146 -10.66 16.73 -3.69
N GLN A 147 -11.80 17.15 -4.25
CA GLN A 147 -12.83 16.25 -4.75
C GLN A 147 -12.35 15.30 -5.85
N ALA A 148 -11.40 15.74 -6.70
CA ALA A 148 -10.83 14.92 -7.75
C ALA A 148 -10.22 13.61 -7.23
N PHE A 149 -9.61 13.63 -6.04
CA PHE A 149 -8.99 12.44 -5.43
C PHE A 149 -10.02 11.39 -4.97
N ASN A 150 -11.27 11.80 -4.71
CA ASN A 150 -12.35 10.86 -4.40
C ASN A 150 -12.75 10.01 -5.62
N VAL A 151 -12.35 10.39 -6.83
CA VAL A 151 -12.59 9.64 -8.07
C VAL A 151 -11.30 9.02 -8.58
N LEU A 152 -10.21 9.79 -8.62
CA LEU A 152 -8.93 9.34 -9.18
C LEU A 152 -8.30 8.20 -8.38
N LEU A 153 -8.34 8.23 -7.04
CA LEU A 153 -7.71 7.17 -6.25
C LEU A 153 -8.46 5.84 -6.31
N PRO A 154 -9.80 5.79 -6.16
CA PRO A 154 -10.53 4.55 -6.42
C PRO A 154 -10.32 4.05 -7.85
N LEU A 155 -10.34 4.94 -8.85
CA LEU A 155 -10.12 4.55 -10.25
C LEU A 155 -8.74 3.95 -10.47
N ALA A 156 -7.68 4.65 -10.09
CA ALA A 156 -6.32 4.16 -10.24
C ALA A 156 -6.09 2.86 -9.45
N GLY A 157 -6.48 2.83 -8.17
CA GLY A 157 -6.28 1.66 -7.32
C GLY A 157 -7.06 0.42 -7.80
N THR A 158 -8.29 0.60 -8.26
CA THR A 158 -9.07 -0.50 -8.85
C THR A 158 -8.52 -0.93 -10.20
N ALA A 159 -8.04 -0.01 -11.05
CA ALA A 159 -7.37 -0.35 -12.29
C ALA A 159 -6.10 -1.20 -12.03
N PHE A 160 -5.27 -0.82 -11.06
CA PHE A 160 -4.12 -1.64 -10.65
C PHE A 160 -4.54 -3.03 -10.17
N GLY A 161 -5.62 -3.14 -9.38
CA GLY A 161 -6.17 -4.42 -8.94
C GLY A 161 -6.69 -5.30 -10.08
N VAL A 162 -7.38 -4.72 -11.06
CA VAL A 162 -7.87 -5.44 -12.26
C VAL A 162 -6.71 -5.90 -13.14
N ILE A 163 -5.74 -5.03 -13.42
CA ILE A 163 -4.54 -5.39 -14.19
C ILE A 163 -3.77 -6.50 -13.48
N TRP A 164 -3.75 -6.50 -12.15
CA TRP A 164 -3.14 -7.56 -11.36
C TRP A 164 -3.84 -8.91 -11.53
N LEU A 165 -5.17 -8.95 -11.48
CA LEU A 165 -5.94 -10.17 -11.76
C LEU A 165 -5.68 -10.68 -13.18
N LEU A 166 -5.67 -9.79 -14.18
CA LEU A 166 -5.36 -10.16 -15.56
C LEU A 166 -3.94 -10.73 -15.69
N ALA A 167 -2.96 -10.11 -15.04
CA ALA A 167 -1.58 -10.61 -15.02
C ALA A 167 -1.49 -12.01 -14.39
N LEU A 168 -2.25 -12.29 -13.32
CA LEU A 168 -2.33 -13.63 -12.72
C LEU A 168 -2.91 -14.64 -13.71
N VAL A 169 -3.98 -14.30 -14.44
CA VAL A 169 -4.58 -15.19 -15.47
C VAL A 169 -3.59 -15.48 -16.59
N VAL A 170 -2.92 -14.45 -17.12
CA VAL A 170 -1.91 -14.60 -18.17
C VAL A 170 -0.76 -15.49 -17.70
N LYS A 171 -0.31 -15.32 -16.45
CA LYS A 171 0.74 -16.18 -15.88
C LYS A 171 0.26 -17.62 -15.69
N ALA A 172 -0.98 -17.81 -15.26
CA ALA A 172 -1.57 -19.14 -15.04
C ALA A 172 -1.75 -19.93 -16.34
N ALA A 173 -2.05 -19.27 -17.47
CA ALA A 173 -2.23 -19.92 -18.77
C ALA A 173 -0.99 -20.68 -19.27
N GLY A 174 0.20 -20.33 -18.76
CA GLY A 174 1.45 -21.03 -19.08
C GLY A 174 1.81 -22.20 -18.15
N LEU A 175 0.96 -22.53 -17.16
CA LEU A 175 1.21 -23.59 -16.17
C LEU A 175 0.62 -24.93 -16.61
N SER A 176 1.05 -26.04 -16.02
CA SER A 176 0.43 -27.35 -16.25
C SER A 176 -0.95 -27.45 -15.59
N GLU A 177 -1.85 -28.25 -16.17
CA GLU A 177 -3.22 -28.47 -15.64
C GLU A 177 -3.29 -28.77 -14.13
N PRO A 178 -2.47 -29.64 -13.52
CA PRO A 178 -2.54 -29.88 -12.08
C PRO A 178 -2.22 -28.63 -11.26
N VAL A 179 -1.28 -27.80 -11.70
CA VAL A 179 -0.94 -26.54 -11.03
C VAL A 179 -2.04 -25.50 -11.25
N GLN A 180 -2.61 -25.41 -12.45
CA GLN A 180 -3.73 -24.52 -12.73
C GLN A 180 -4.95 -24.85 -11.85
N ASN A 181 -5.33 -26.13 -11.75
CA ASN A 181 -6.46 -26.58 -10.94
C ASN A 181 -6.28 -26.23 -9.45
N ALA A 182 -5.06 -26.34 -8.93
CA ALA A 182 -4.74 -25.94 -7.56
C ALA A 182 -4.86 -24.42 -7.30
N MET A 183 -4.77 -23.59 -8.35
CA MET A 183 -4.81 -22.13 -8.25
C MET A 183 -6.22 -21.53 -8.43
N VAL A 184 -7.21 -22.32 -8.83
CA VAL A 184 -8.59 -21.83 -9.05
C VAL A 184 -9.18 -21.22 -7.78
N MET A 185 -9.11 -21.93 -6.64
CA MET A 185 -9.70 -21.43 -5.40
C MET A 185 -8.98 -20.18 -4.86
N PRO A 186 -7.63 -20.13 -4.79
CA PRO A 186 -6.90 -18.89 -4.49
C PRO A 186 -7.27 -17.73 -5.43
N PHE A 187 -7.40 -17.99 -6.73
CA PHE A 187 -7.76 -16.96 -7.70
C PHE A 187 -9.16 -16.39 -7.46
N VAL A 188 -10.13 -17.26 -7.15
CA VAL A 188 -11.50 -16.83 -6.79
C VAL A 188 -11.48 -15.96 -5.53
N GLN A 189 -10.69 -16.33 -4.52
CA GLN A 189 -10.56 -15.55 -3.28
C GLN A 189 -9.95 -14.15 -3.53
N VAL A 190 -8.87 -14.07 -4.31
CA VAL A 190 -8.26 -12.78 -4.68
C VAL A 190 -9.26 -11.94 -5.48
N SER A 191 -9.93 -12.54 -6.47
CA SER A 191 -10.91 -11.85 -7.32
C SER A 191 -12.09 -11.32 -6.52
N ALA A 192 -12.63 -12.13 -5.60
CA ALA A 192 -13.70 -11.70 -4.70
C ALA A 192 -13.26 -10.56 -3.80
N ALA A 193 -12.05 -10.63 -3.22
CA ALA A 193 -11.52 -9.57 -2.36
C ALA A 193 -11.28 -8.25 -3.13
N VAL A 194 -10.73 -8.31 -4.35
CA VAL A 194 -10.58 -7.12 -5.23
C VAL A 194 -11.95 -6.54 -5.58
N LEU A 195 -12.90 -7.38 -5.98
CA LEU A 195 -14.24 -6.94 -6.39
C LEU A 195 -14.99 -6.29 -5.22
N LEU A 196 -15.05 -6.95 -4.06
CA LEU A 196 -15.70 -6.40 -2.87
C LEU A 196 -14.99 -5.14 -2.39
N GLY A 197 -13.65 -5.13 -2.39
CA GLY A 197 -12.85 -3.95 -2.07
C GLY A 197 -13.18 -2.78 -2.98
N ALA A 198 -13.23 -3.00 -4.30
CA ALA A 198 -13.63 -2.02 -5.29
C ALA A 198 -15.06 -1.53 -5.05
N LEU A 199 -16.04 -2.42 -4.92
CA LEU A 199 -17.44 -2.04 -4.70
C LEU A 199 -17.62 -1.17 -3.45
N VAL A 200 -16.99 -1.56 -2.33
CA VAL A 200 -17.01 -0.76 -1.09
C VAL A 200 -16.32 0.59 -1.30
N TRP A 201 -15.22 0.62 -2.05
CA TRP A 201 -14.46 1.85 -2.30
C TRP A 201 -15.23 2.84 -3.16
N TRP A 202 -15.95 2.36 -4.18
CA TRP A 202 -16.76 3.16 -5.08
C TRP A 202 -18.14 3.55 -4.49
N LEU A 203 -18.57 2.86 -3.43
CA LEU A 203 -19.90 3.06 -2.82
C LEU A 203 -20.24 4.52 -2.48
N PRO A 204 -19.35 5.31 -1.85
CA PRO A 204 -19.65 6.72 -1.54
C PRO A 204 -19.92 7.54 -2.79
N LEU A 205 -19.16 7.29 -3.88
CA LEU A 205 -19.32 8.00 -5.14
C LEU A 205 -20.64 7.64 -5.81
N LEU A 206 -20.99 6.34 -5.83
CA LEU A 206 -22.26 5.85 -6.40
C LEU A 206 -23.47 6.41 -5.66
N ARG A 207 -23.36 6.57 -4.33
CA ARG A 207 -24.42 7.15 -3.50
C ARG A 207 -24.42 8.68 -3.46
N LYS A 208 -23.45 9.34 -4.11
CA LYS A 208 -23.22 10.80 -4.02
C LYS A 208 -23.11 11.27 -2.56
N GLU A 209 -22.59 10.42 -1.69
CA GLU A 209 -22.41 10.69 -0.27
C GLU A 209 -20.98 11.20 0.01
N GLN A 210 -20.81 11.89 1.14
CA GLN A 210 -19.46 12.20 1.60
C GLN A 210 -18.72 10.92 1.98
N THR A 211 -17.50 10.78 1.48
CA THR A 211 -16.62 9.66 1.80
C THR A 211 -16.30 9.64 3.30
N LYS A 212 -16.71 8.57 4.00
CA LYS A 212 -16.47 8.38 5.43
C LYS A 212 -15.26 7.48 5.68
N PRO A 213 -14.40 7.77 6.69
CA PRO A 213 -13.22 6.95 6.98
C PRO A 213 -13.48 5.45 7.19
N PRO A 214 -14.55 5.01 7.89
CA PRO A 214 -14.79 3.58 8.10
C PRO A 214 -14.99 2.79 6.79
N VAL A 215 -15.68 3.37 5.80
CA VAL A 215 -15.92 2.72 4.51
C VAL A 215 -14.60 2.48 3.78
N ILE A 216 -13.73 3.49 3.76
CA ILE A 216 -12.40 3.38 3.13
C ILE A 216 -11.46 2.48 3.93
N ALA A 217 -11.64 2.36 5.26
CA ALA A 217 -10.89 1.41 6.07
C ALA A 217 -11.24 -0.03 5.68
N VAL A 218 -12.52 -0.34 5.49
CA VAL A 218 -12.97 -1.66 5.01
C VAL A 218 -12.43 -1.93 3.60
N ALA A 219 -12.50 -0.96 2.69
CA ALA A 219 -11.90 -1.10 1.36
C ALA A 219 -10.39 -1.35 1.44
N THR A 220 -9.67 -0.62 2.30
CA THR A 220 -8.24 -0.84 2.55
C THR A 220 -7.96 -2.28 2.99
N LEU A 221 -8.72 -2.79 3.96
CA LEU A 221 -8.55 -4.16 4.46
C LEU A 221 -8.80 -5.22 3.37
N LEU A 222 -9.85 -5.04 2.56
CA LEU A 222 -10.18 -5.95 1.46
C LEU A 222 -9.11 -5.94 0.36
N ILE A 223 -8.61 -4.76 -0.02
CA ILE A 223 -7.54 -4.63 -1.01
C ILE A 223 -6.23 -5.21 -0.47
N LEU A 224 -5.85 -4.92 0.78
CA LEU A 224 -4.65 -5.53 1.39
C LEU A 224 -4.78 -7.06 1.52
N GLY A 225 -5.97 -7.55 1.85
CA GLY A 225 -6.30 -8.99 1.85
C GLY A 225 -6.15 -9.61 0.46
N ALA A 226 -6.63 -8.93 -0.58
CA ALA A 226 -6.40 -9.36 -1.95
C ALA A 226 -4.92 -9.41 -2.30
N LEU A 227 -4.16 -8.35 -1.97
CA LEU A 227 -2.73 -8.23 -2.25
C LEU A 227 -1.91 -9.35 -1.59
N THR A 228 -2.27 -9.72 -0.37
CA THR A 228 -1.63 -10.82 0.37
C THR A 228 -1.97 -12.20 -0.18
N LEU A 229 -3.23 -12.43 -0.53
CA LEU A 229 -3.65 -13.68 -1.16
C LEU A 229 -2.98 -13.89 -2.52
N GLY A 230 -2.94 -12.85 -3.36
CA GLY A 230 -2.30 -12.97 -4.68
C GLY A 230 -0.78 -12.99 -4.60
N GLN A 231 -0.16 -12.39 -3.56
CA GLN A 231 1.25 -12.65 -3.27
C GLN A 231 1.50 -14.13 -2.99
N GLY A 232 0.61 -14.80 -2.25
CA GLY A 232 0.65 -16.25 -2.08
C GLY A 232 0.63 -17.01 -3.41
N MET A 233 -0.22 -16.60 -4.36
CA MET A 233 -0.27 -17.21 -5.69
C MET A 233 1.02 -16.99 -6.49
N ILE A 234 1.57 -15.77 -6.48
CA ILE A 234 2.82 -15.45 -7.18
C ILE A 234 3.95 -16.36 -6.70
N TRP A 235 4.05 -16.60 -5.39
CA TRP A 235 5.04 -17.51 -4.83
C TRP A 235 4.87 -18.95 -5.32
N HIS A 236 3.63 -19.45 -5.41
CA HIS A 236 3.37 -20.78 -5.95
C HIS A 236 3.68 -20.88 -7.45
N MET A 237 3.48 -19.81 -8.22
CA MET A 237 3.73 -19.78 -9.67
C MET A 237 5.20 -19.47 -10.05
N ALA A 238 5.95 -18.80 -9.18
CA ALA A 238 7.36 -18.47 -9.42
C ALA A 238 8.30 -19.66 -9.28
N GLY A 239 7.79 -20.81 -8.82
CA GLY A 239 8.58 -22.00 -8.57
C GLY A 239 9.54 -21.78 -7.40
N ASN A 240 9.01 -21.86 -6.17
CA ASN A 240 9.76 -22.50 -5.09
C ASN A 240 9.49 -24.00 -5.25
N ILE A 241 10.34 -24.76 -5.96
CA ILE A 241 11.58 -25.38 -5.44
C ILE A 241 11.47 -25.65 -3.93
N SER A 242 11.06 -26.89 -3.61
CA SER A 242 11.67 -27.62 -2.50
C SER A 242 13.17 -27.75 -2.74
#